data_AF-A0A0T1PZU0-F1
#
_entry.id   AF-A0A0T1PZU0-F1
#
_cell.length_a   1.000
_cell.length_b   1.000
_cell.length_c   1.000
_cell.angle_alpha   90.00
_cell.angle_beta   90.00
_cell.angle_gamma   90.00
#
_symmetry.space_group_name_H-M   'P 1'
#
loop_
_entity.id
_entity.type
_entity.pdbx_description
1 polymer ?
#
loop_
_entity_poly.entity_id
_entity_poly.type
_entity_poly.pdbx_seq_one_letter_code
_entity_poly.pdbx_strand_id
1 'polypeptide(L)'
;MTTPATTPTSTPAPPPAKLSRRAFLTWIALTVLVFSAFGAWRWWDRAQDGEFRADPHVCGLVTPETIHRLVPEAYGGREDAASCTWAAPREKGKYRANVHLFASRLDVELAEKDMREQRAGGEPGWEKGTQEDLIGLGDEAILRFRPPTPGKNITAQVVFRRSNMVISLAYARSDDDRQAARAGAVDAAREAAALLSRP
;
A
#
# COMPACT_ATOMS: atom_id res chain seq x y z
N MET A 1 -72.51 15.58 51.55
CA MET A 1 -71.21 15.07 52.03
C MET A 1 -70.30 15.01 50.82
N THR A 2 -69.34 15.93 50.72
CA THR A 2 -68.52 16.10 49.52
C THR A 2 -67.07 16.02 49.95
N THR A 3 -66.41 14.92 49.63
CA THR A 3 -65.01 14.64 49.96
C THR A 3 -64.10 15.43 49.02
N PRO A 4 -63.12 16.22 49.51
CA PRO A 4 -62.20 16.93 48.65
C PRO A 4 -61.10 15.99 48.12
N ALA A 5 -60.90 16.03 46.81
CA ALA A 5 -59.86 15.31 46.10
C ALA A 5 -58.47 15.92 46.38
N THR A 6 -57.50 15.06 46.66
CA THR A 6 -56.09 15.43 46.86
C THR A 6 -55.37 15.49 45.52
N THR A 7 -54.96 16.69 45.10
CA THR A 7 -54.16 16.90 43.89
C THR A 7 -52.69 16.55 44.15
N PRO A 8 -52.02 15.78 43.27
CA PRO A 8 -50.63 15.41 43.46
C PRO A 8 -49.69 16.60 43.20
N THR A 9 -48.81 16.87 44.16
CA THR A 9 -47.74 17.86 44.06
C THR A 9 -46.69 17.36 43.07
N SER A 10 -46.65 17.93 41.86
CA SER A 10 -45.54 17.70 40.92
C SER A 10 -44.32 18.50 41.37
N THR A 11 -43.26 17.80 41.78
CA THR A 11 -41.96 18.43 42.03
C THR A 11 -41.36 18.88 40.70
N PRO A 12 -40.97 20.16 40.54
CA PRO A 12 -40.35 20.64 39.30
C PRO A 12 -38.97 20.01 39.11
N ALA A 13 -38.70 19.57 37.88
CA ALA A 13 -37.40 19.02 37.49
C ALA A 13 -36.30 20.11 37.57
N PRO A 14 -35.08 19.76 38.02
CA PRO A 14 -34.00 20.73 38.15
C PRO A 14 -33.59 21.28 36.79
N PRO A 15 -33.19 22.57 36.71
CA PRO A 15 -32.76 23.19 35.46
C PRO A 15 -31.46 22.56 34.94
N PRO A 16 -31.26 22.48 33.61
CA PRO A 16 -30.03 21.94 33.04
C PRO A 16 -28.84 22.81 33.48
N ALA A 17 -27.79 22.16 33.98
CA ALA A 17 -26.59 22.82 34.45
C ALA A 17 -25.98 23.66 33.31
N LYS A 18 -25.94 24.99 33.49
CA LYS A 18 -25.30 25.90 32.54
C LYS A 18 -23.79 25.63 32.56
N LEU A 19 -23.29 24.93 31.55
CA LEU A 19 -21.85 24.78 31.30
C LEU A 19 -21.22 26.17 31.28
N SER A 20 -20.35 26.45 32.25
CA SER A 20 -19.70 27.75 32.34
C SER A 20 -18.87 27.99 31.07
N ARG A 21 -18.84 29.23 30.57
CA ARG A 21 -18.00 29.61 29.42
C ARG A 21 -16.55 29.14 29.57
N ARG A 22 -16.06 29.10 30.81
CA ARG A 22 -14.73 28.59 31.16
C ARG A 22 -14.61 27.10 30.83
N ALA A 23 -15.56 26.28 31.26
CA ALA A 23 -15.58 24.84 30.98
C ALA A 23 -15.64 24.54 29.47
N PHE A 24 -16.42 25.31 28.71
CA PHE A 24 -16.50 25.16 27.25
C PHE A 24 -15.16 25.51 26.56
N LEU A 25 -14.53 26.63 26.97
CA LEU A 25 -13.21 27.02 26.46
C LEU A 25 -12.12 26.01 26.83
N THR A 26 -12.19 25.41 28.03
CA THR A 26 -11.22 24.38 28.43
C THR A 26 -11.37 23.15 27.54
N TRP A 27 -12.60 22.74 27.25
CA TRP A 27 -12.88 21.60 26.39
C TRP A 27 -12.32 21.79 24.97
N ILE A 28 -12.55 22.97 24.36
CA ILE A 28 -12.02 23.29 23.04
C ILE A 28 -10.49 23.23 23.03
N ALA A 29 -9.84 23.87 24.01
CA ALA A 29 -8.38 23.87 24.10
C ALA A 29 -7.81 22.44 24.22
N LEU A 30 -8.48 21.57 24.99
CA LEU A 30 -8.11 20.17 25.15
C LEU A 30 -8.23 19.39 23.84
N THR A 31 -9.34 19.56 23.10
CA THR A 31 -9.49 18.95 21.78
C THR A 31 -8.43 19.41 20.80
N VAL A 32 -8.14 20.70 20.72
CA VAL A 32 -7.10 21.23 19.81
C VAL A 32 -5.73 20.63 20.15
N LEU A 33 -5.39 20.53 21.44
CA LEU A 33 -4.15 19.90 21.89
C LEU A 33 -4.06 18.43 21.50
N VAL A 34 -5.14 17.66 21.69
CA VAL A 34 -5.19 16.24 21.31
C VAL A 34 -5.05 16.08 19.80
N PHE A 35 -5.77 16.85 18.99
CA PHE A 35 -5.66 16.79 17.53
C PHE A 35 -4.28 17.21 17.04
N SER A 36 -3.67 18.22 17.65
CA SER A 36 -2.32 18.68 17.31
C SER A 36 -1.27 17.63 17.67
N ALA A 37 -1.37 17.05 18.86
CA ALA A 37 -0.48 15.98 19.30
C ALA A 37 -0.63 14.73 18.41
N PHE A 38 -1.86 14.37 18.04
CA PHE A 38 -2.10 13.26 17.13
C PHE A 38 -1.58 13.53 15.72
N GLY A 39 -1.73 14.76 15.21
CA GLY A 39 -1.16 15.20 13.94
C GLY A 39 0.36 15.19 13.95
N ALA A 40 0.97 15.70 15.02
CA ALA A 40 2.42 15.70 15.22
C ALA A 40 2.97 14.27 15.37
N TRP A 41 2.29 13.40 16.11
CA TRP A 41 2.65 11.98 16.22
C TRP A 41 2.58 11.27 14.87
N ARG A 42 1.49 11.46 14.10
CA ARG A 42 1.37 10.93 12.74
C ARG A 42 2.42 11.46 11.77
N TRP A 43 2.86 12.71 11.95
CA TRP A 43 3.93 13.30 11.14
C TRP A 43 5.30 12.73 11.53
N TRP A 44 5.56 12.60 12.84
CA TRP A 44 6.78 12.02 13.38
C TRP A 44 6.94 10.53 13.02
N ASP A 45 5.86 9.75 13.08
CA ASP A 45 5.84 8.34 12.69
C ASP A 45 6.20 8.16 11.20
N ARG A 46 5.69 9.05 10.32
CA ARG A 46 6.12 9.10 8.91
C ARG A 46 7.56 9.53 8.71
N ALA A 47 8.09 10.38 9.59
CA ALA A 47 9.50 10.81 9.53
C ALA A 47 10.47 9.76 10.11
N GLN A 48 9.98 8.83 10.94
CA GLN A 48 10.72 7.70 11.51
C GLN A 48 10.80 6.48 10.58
N ASP A 49 9.99 6.43 9.50
CA ASP A 49 10.26 5.61 8.32
C ASP A 49 11.50 6.16 7.58
N GLY A 50 12.63 6.18 8.27
CA GLY A 50 13.90 6.71 7.79
C GLY A 50 14.47 5.91 6.64
N GLU A 51 15.57 6.40 6.08
CA GLU A 51 16.34 5.68 5.07
C GLU A 51 16.61 4.24 5.53
N PHE A 52 16.26 3.29 4.66
CA PHE A 52 16.65 1.90 4.81
C PHE A 52 18.17 1.85 4.90
N ARG A 53 18.69 1.16 5.92
CA ARG A 53 20.14 1.03 6.16
C ARG A 53 20.73 -0.24 5.55
N ALA A 54 19.87 -1.20 5.21
CA ALA A 54 20.25 -2.47 4.62
C ALA A 54 19.23 -2.84 3.53
N ASP A 55 19.68 -3.67 2.59
CA ASP A 55 18.80 -4.20 1.55
C ASP A 55 17.89 -5.28 2.16
N PRO A 56 16.59 -5.30 1.81
CA PRO A 56 15.67 -6.29 2.34
C PRO A 56 15.94 -7.67 1.74
N HIS A 57 15.57 -8.73 2.47
CA HIS A 57 15.53 -10.08 1.90
C HIS A 57 14.42 -10.15 0.83
N VAL A 58 14.80 -10.15 -0.44
CA VAL A 58 13.91 -9.80 -1.56
C VAL A 58 12.81 -10.86 -1.76
N CYS A 59 13.15 -12.15 -1.67
CA CYS A 59 12.14 -13.21 -1.71
C CYS A 59 11.23 -13.21 -0.48
N GLY A 60 11.57 -12.47 0.58
CA GLY A 60 10.81 -12.37 1.81
C GLY A 60 9.75 -11.26 1.78
N LEU A 61 9.75 -10.43 0.73
CA LEU A 61 8.77 -9.36 0.53
C LEU A 61 7.44 -9.87 -0.04
N VAL A 62 7.33 -11.14 -0.43
CA VAL A 62 6.07 -11.74 -0.87
C VAL A 62 5.94 -13.10 -0.20
N THR A 63 4.77 -13.39 0.35
CA THR A 63 4.58 -14.64 1.09
C THR A 63 4.48 -15.84 0.16
N PRO A 64 4.88 -17.04 0.62
CA PRO A 64 4.65 -18.27 -0.13
C PRO A 64 3.19 -18.47 -0.54
N GLU A 65 2.24 -18.05 0.29
CA GLU A 65 0.80 -18.12 0.01
C GLU A 65 0.40 -17.24 -1.17
N THR A 66 0.88 -15.99 -1.23
CA THR A 66 0.64 -15.10 -2.36
C THR A 66 1.28 -15.65 -3.63
N ILE A 67 2.51 -16.17 -3.55
CA ILE A 67 3.17 -16.79 -4.70
C ILE A 67 2.41 -18.01 -5.18
N HIS A 68 1.98 -18.91 -4.30
CA HIS A 68 1.23 -20.10 -4.70
C HIS A 68 -0.13 -19.74 -5.31
N ARG A 69 -0.77 -18.65 -4.85
CA ARG A 69 -1.99 -18.15 -5.51
C ARG A 69 -1.73 -17.61 -6.91
N LEU A 70 -0.62 -16.89 -7.13
CA LEU A 70 -0.31 -16.23 -8.40
C LEU A 70 0.39 -17.14 -9.42
N VAL A 71 1.21 -18.06 -8.93
CA VAL A 71 2.05 -19.01 -9.67
C VAL A 71 2.01 -20.37 -8.93
N PRO A 72 0.90 -21.13 -9.02
CA PRO A 72 0.69 -22.35 -8.22
C PRO A 72 1.80 -23.40 -8.30
N GLU A 73 2.42 -23.51 -9.47
CA GLU A 73 3.46 -24.50 -9.77
C GLU A 73 4.89 -23.96 -9.55
N ALA A 74 5.07 -22.82 -8.86
CA ALA A 74 6.40 -22.32 -8.55
C ALA A 74 7.08 -23.21 -7.49
N TYR A 75 8.28 -23.71 -7.80
CA TYR A 75 9.08 -24.53 -6.87
C TYR A 75 9.84 -23.73 -5.80
N GLY A 76 9.56 -22.43 -5.66
CA GLY A 76 10.27 -21.52 -4.77
C GLY A 76 10.79 -20.27 -5.49
N GLY A 77 11.34 -19.34 -4.70
CA GLY A 77 11.93 -18.11 -5.18
C GLY A 77 13.41 -18.29 -5.47
N ARG A 78 13.86 -17.84 -6.63
CA ARG A 78 15.29 -17.71 -6.93
C ARG A 78 15.71 -16.28 -6.63
N GLU A 79 16.45 -16.09 -5.55
CA GLU A 79 17.06 -14.81 -5.20
C GLU A 79 18.40 -14.63 -5.93
N ASP A 80 18.64 -13.43 -6.47
CA ASP A 80 19.92 -13.00 -7.04
C ASP A 80 20.13 -11.50 -6.79
N ALA A 81 21.24 -11.16 -6.13
CA ALA A 81 21.65 -9.83 -5.70
C ALA A 81 20.54 -9.00 -5.04
N ALA A 82 19.73 -8.31 -5.84
CA ALA A 82 18.65 -7.43 -5.40
C ALA A 82 17.29 -7.81 -6.04
N SER A 83 17.17 -9.05 -6.53
CA SER A 83 15.99 -9.54 -7.22
C SER A 83 15.56 -10.91 -6.71
N CYS A 84 14.27 -11.21 -6.82
CA CYS A 84 13.72 -12.54 -6.62
C CYS A 84 12.76 -12.89 -7.74
N THR A 85 12.82 -14.13 -8.22
CA THR A 85 11.92 -14.62 -9.27
C THR A 85 11.27 -15.94 -8.88
N TRP A 86 9.95 -16.01 -9.05
CA TRP A 86 9.16 -17.24 -8.99
C TRP A 86 8.56 -17.49 -10.36
N ALA A 87 8.71 -18.70 -10.89
CA ALA A 87 8.22 -19.00 -12.22
C ALA A 87 7.72 -20.44 -12.33
N ALA A 88 6.55 -20.61 -12.93
CA ALA A 88 6.01 -21.93 -13.24
C ALA A 88 6.89 -22.66 -14.28
N PRO A 89 6.79 -23.99 -14.41
CA PRO A 89 7.38 -24.72 -15.53
C PRO A 89 6.83 -24.25 -16.89
N ARG A 90 7.63 -24.33 -17.96
CA ARG A 90 7.22 -23.88 -19.30
C ARG A 90 6.06 -24.67 -19.91
N GLU A 91 5.86 -25.92 -19.50
CA GLU A 91 5.00 -26.89 -20.17
C GLU A 91 3.51 -26.83 -19.75
N LYS A 92 3.14 -25.91 -18.85
CA LYS A 92 1.87 -25.97 -18.11
C LYS A 92 0.81 -24.95 -18.53
N GLY A 93 1.02 -24.20 -19.62
CA GLY A 93 0.06 -23.23 -20.10
C GLY A 93 0.44 -22.62 -21.44
N LYS A 94 -0.42 -21.74 -21.97
CA LYS A 94 -0.13 -20.98 -23.20
C LYS A 94 1.14 -20.15 -23.04
N TYR A 95 1.33 -19.58 -21.85
CA TYR A 95 2.55 -18.88 -21.46
C TYR A 95 3.03 -19.30 -20.07
N ARG A 96 4.31 -19.02 -19.79
CA ARG A 96 4.92 -19.27 -18.49
C ARG A 96 4.56 -18.16 -17.50
N ALA A 97 3.73 -18.46 -16.51
CA ALA A 97 3.47 -17.55 -15.40
C ALA A 97 4.74 -17.30 -14.56
N ASN A 98 4.96 -16.04 -14.16
CA ASN A 98 6.06 -15.67 -13.27
C ASN A 98 5.78 -14.38 -12.49
N VAL A 99 6.41 -14.26 -11.32
CA VAL A 99 6.53 -13.03 -10.54
C VAL A 99 8.02 -12.71 -10.47
N HIS A 100 8.39 -11.48 -10.80
CA HIS A 100 9.74 -10.96 -10.67
C HIS A 100 9.71 -9.71 -9.80
N LEU A 101 10.47 -9.72 -8.72
CA LEU A 101 10.61 -8.63 -7.79
C LEU A 101 12.05 -8.14 -7.84
N PHE A 102 12.25 -6.83 -7.89
CA PHE A 102 13.53 -6.17 -7.78
C PHE A 102 13.42 -5.07 -6.72
N ALA A 103 14.42 -4.97 -5.85
CA ALA A 103 14.53 -3.97 -4.82
C ALA A 103 15.84 -3.21 -5.01
N SER A 104 15.80 -1.88 -4.96
CA SER A 104 16.99 -1.05 -5.07
C SER A 104 16.98 -0.01 -3.97
N ARG A 105 18.04 -0.02 -3.16
CA ARG A 105 18.32 1.02 -2.19
C ARG A 105 19.24 2.05 -2.82
N LEU A 106 18.77 3.28 -2.87
CA LEU A 106 19.47 4.42 -3.45
C LEU A 106 19.64 5.51 -2.38
N ASP A 107 20.26 6.63 -2.74
CA ASP A 107 20.09 7.87 -1.98
C ASP A 107 18.66 8.40 -2.22
N VAL A 108 18.07 9.13 -1.27
CA VAL A 108 16.68 9.61 -1.38
C VAL A 108 16.46 10.39 -2.68
N GLU A 109 17.35 11.33 -3.01
CA GLU A 109 17.26 12.12 -4.25
C GLU A 109 17.34 11.26 -5.52
N LEU A 110 18.16 10.20 -5.49
CA LEU A 110 18.30 9.26 -6.59
C LEU A 110 17.06 8.35 -6.70
N ALA A 111 16.48 7.91 -5.58
CA ALA A 111 15.24 7.14 -5.57
C ALA A 111 14.07 7.96 -6.13
N GLU A 112 13.95 9.23 -5.74
CA GLU A 112 12.96 10.13 -6.32
C GLU A 112 13.20 10.37 -7.81
N LYS A 113 14.47 10.54 -8.21
CA LYS A 113 14.84 10.70 -9.62
C LYS A 113 14.47 9.45 -10.42
N ASP A 114 14.77 8.26 -9.91
CA ASP A 114 14.42 6.99 -10.54
C ASP A 114 12.91 6.90 -10.74
N MET A 115 12.10 7.17 -9.71
CA MET A 115 10.64 7.21 -9.86
C MET A 115 10.15 8.22 -10.89
N ARG A 116 10.75 9.41 -10.98
CA ARG A 116 10.43 10.38 -12.04
C ARG A 116 10.75 9.84 -13.43
N GLU A 117 11.88 9.16 -13.61
CA GLU A 117 12.26 8.52 -14.87
C GLU A 117 11.32 7.36 -15.24
N GLN A 118 10.93 6.56 -14.25
CA GLN A 118 9.94 5.48 -14.40
C GLN A 118 8.58 6.03 -14.85
N ARG A 119 8.15 7.19 -14.30
CA ARG A 119 6.92 7.90 -14.70
C ARG A 119 7.00 8.55 -16.08
N ALA A 120 8.18 9.06 -16.46
CA ALA A 120 8.39 9.71 -17.76
C ALA A 120 8.37 8.71 -18.93
N GLY A 121 8.23 7.40 -18.65
CA GLY A 121 8.32 6.36 -19.66
C GLY A 121 9.75 6.16 -20.19
N GLY A 122 10.76 6.49 -19.35
CA GLY A 122 12.18 6.39 -19.71
C GLY A 122 12.63 4.96 -20.01
N GLU A 123 11.90 3.95 -19.53
CA GLU A 123 12.24 2.55 -19.74
C GLU A 123 11.57 2.01 -21.02
N PRO A 124 12.35 1.62 -22.06
CA PRO A 124 11.80 1.06 -23.28
C PRO A 124 11.13 -0.29 -23.02
N GLY A 125 10.00 -0.55 -23.71
CA GLY A 125 9.28 -1.82 -23.62
C GLY A 125 8.02 -1.81 -22.73
N TRP A 126 7.57 -0.63 -22.28
CA TRP A 126 6.31 -0.43 -21.57
C TRP A 126 5.29 0.33 -22.42
N GLU A 127 4.01 0.03 -22.21
CA GLU A 127 2.90 0.62 -22.97
C GLU A 127 2.67 2.08 -22.54
N LYS A 128 2.85 3.01 -23.48
CA LYS A 128 2.67 4.45 -23.22
C LYS A 128 1.21 4.77 -22.89
N GLY A 129 1.00 5.68 -21.94
CA GLY A 129 -0.35 6.17 -21.58
C GLY A 129 -1.22 5.19 -20.80
N THR A 130 -0.71 4.03 -20.39
CA THR A 130 -1.42 3.07 -19.54
C THR A 130 -0.95 3.09 -18.08
N GLN A 131 -0.18 4.10 -17.74
CA GLN A 131 0.33 4.29 -16.40
C GLN A 131 -0.79 4.78 -15.48
N GLU A 132 -0.96 4.10 -14.35
CA GLU A 132 -1.93 4.43 -13.31
C GLU A 132 -1.18 4.71 -12.02
N ASP A 133 -1.45 5.84 -11.35
CA ASP A 133 -0.92 6.10 -10.01
C ASP A 133 -1.65 5.22 -8.98
N LEU A 134 -0.88 4.54 -8.13
CA LEU A 134 -1.41 3.74 -7.03
C LEU A 134 -1.18 4.46 -5.71
N ILE A 135 -2.21 4.52 -4.88
CA ILE A 135 -2.13 5.10 -3.53
C ILE A 135 -1.90 4.01 -2.48
N GLY A 136 -1.16 4.35 -1.41
CA GLY A 136 -0.99 3.50 -0.23
C GLY A 136 0.06 2.40 -0.36
N LEU A 137 0.98 2.49 -1.32
CA LEU A 137 2.08 1.55 -1.54
C LEU A 137 3.46 2.17 -1.22
N GLY A 138 3.52 3.07 -0.24
CA GLY A 138 4.72 3.88 0.05
C GLY A 138 4.48 5.36 -0.18
N ASP A 139 5.53 6.09 -0.56
CA ASP A 139 5.48 7.53 -0.85
C ASP A 139 4.84 7.79 -2.21
N GLU A 140 5.14 6.93 -3.17
CA GLU A 140 4.59 6.98 -4.52
C GLU A 140 4.62 5.60 -5.18
N ALA A 141 3.66 5.33 -6.04
CA ALA A 141 3.59 4.09 -6.78
C ALA A 141 2.88 4.28 -8.12
N ILE A 142 3.30 3.48 -9.10
CA ILE A 142 2.71 3.43 -10.43
C ILE A 142 2.49 1.99 -10.87
N LEU A 143 1.42 1.76 -11.61
CA LEU A 143 1.15 0.53 -12.35
C LEU A 143 1.34 0.80 -13.84
N ARG A 144 1.94 -0.14 -14.56
CA ARG A 144 2.05 -0.12 -16.02
C ARG A 144 2.03 -1.52 -16.60
N PHE A 145 1.85 -1.61 -17.93
CA PHE A 145 1.80 -2.88 -18.65
C PHE A 145 2.87 -2.95 -19.74
N ARG A 146 3.36 -4.15 -20.03
CA ARG A 146 4.10 -4.36 -21.28
C ARG A 146 3.14 -4.35 -22.46
N PRO A 147 3.54 -3.80 -23.62
CA PRO A 147 2.73 -3.85 -24.82
C PRO A 147 2.36 -5.29 -25.18
N PRO A 148 1.10 -5.56 -25.55
CA PRO A 148 0.69 -6.89 -25.97
C PRO A 148 1.47 -7.29 -27.22
N THR A 149 2.36 -8.26 -27.07
CA THR A 149 3.13 -8.83 -28.19
C THR A 149 2.56 -10.20 -28.51
N PRO A 150 2.23 -10.51 -29.78
CA PRO A 150 1.78 -11.85 -30.15
C PRO A 150 2.74 -12.93 -29.64
N GLY A 151 2.20 -13.96 -28.98
CA GLY A 151 3.01 -15.05 -28.43
C GLY A 151 3.74 -14.72 -27.11
N LYS A 152 3.47 -13.57 -26.47
CA LYS A 152 3.96 -13.24 -25.14
C LYS A 152 2.80 -13.05 -24.17
N ASN A 153 3.07 -13.30 -22.89
CA ASN A 153 2.11 -13.08 -21.82
C ASN A 153 1.90 -11.60 -21.51
N ILE A 154 0.69 -11.28 -21.03
CA ILE A 154 0.42 -9.99 -20.41
C ILE A 154 1.22 -9.90 -19.11
N THR A 155 1.98 -8.81 -18.99
CA THR A 155 2.78 -8.49 -17.80
C THR A 155 2.32 -7.16 -17.25
N ALA A 156 1.84 -7.17 -16.01
CA ALA A 156 1.58 -5.98 -15.22
C ALA A 156 2.76 -5.74 -14.28
N GLN A 157 3.20 -4.50 -14.15
CA GLN A 157 4.26 -4.13 -13.23
C GLN A 157 3.81 -2.98 -12.33
N VAL A 158 4.05 -3.15 -11.03
CA VAL A 158 3.95 -2.09 -10.06
C VAL A 158 5.36 -1.66 -9.67
N VAL A 159 5.64 -0.37 -9.74
CA VAL A 159 6.87 0.23 -9.21
C VAL A 159 6.45 1.19 -8.11
N PHE A 160 7.04 1.05 -6.93
CA PHE A 160 6.78 1.95 -5.81
C PHE A 160 8.05 2.33 -5.09
N ARG A 161 8.03 3.51 -4.48
CA ARG A 161 9.11 4.01 -3.65
C ARG A 161 8.63 4.23 -2.24
N ARG A 162 9.48 3.88 -1.29
CA ARG A 162 9.33 4.27 0.11
C ARG A 162 10.68 4.72 0.64
N SER A 163 10.76 5.96 1.11
CA SER A 163 12.01 6.60 1.50
C SER A 163 13.05 6.45 0.37
N ASN A 164 14.20 5.84 0.67
CA ASN A 164 15.30 5.61 -0.25
C ASN A 164 15.27 4.23 -0.95
N MET A 165 14.19 3.45 -0.81
CA MET A 165 14.00 2.14 -1.44
C MET A 165 13.01 2.24 -2.60
N VAL A 166 13.40 1.73 -3.77
CA VAL A 166 12.52 1.54 -4.94
C VAL A 166 12.30 0.04 -5.16
N ILE A 167 11.04 -0.37 -5.20
CA ILE A 167 10.62 -1.75 -5.45
C ILE A 167 9.90 -1.82 -6.78
N SER A 168 10.30 -2.77 -7.62
CA SER A 168 9.67 -3.08 -8.90
C SER A 168 9.18 -4.52 -8.88
N LEU A 169 7.87 -4.70 -9.03
CA LEU A 169 7.23 -6.01 -9.03
C LEU A 169 6.49 -6.21 -10.35
N ALA A 170 6.95 -7.17 -11.15
CA ALA A 170 6.30 -7.58 -12.39
C ALA A 170 5.62 -8.94 -12.20
N TYR A 171 4.34 -9.02 -12.55
CA TYR A 171 3.59 -10.26 -12.62
C TYR A 171 3.16 -10.53 -14.06
N ALA A 172 3.58 -11.68 -14.57
CA ALA A 172 3.22 -12.16 -15.89
C ALA A 172 2.36 -13.42 -15.77
N ARG A 173 1.17 -13.39 -16.35
CA ARG A 173 0.20 -14.50 -16.29
C ARG A 173 0.49 -15.60 -17.31
N SER A 174 -0.16 -16.75 -17.13
CA SER A 174 -0.18 -17.84 -18.11
C SER A 174 -1.27 -17.69 -19.17
N ASP A 175 -2.20 -16.75 -18.98
CA ASP A 175 -3.31 -16.42 -19.87
C ASP A 175 -3.23 -14.95 -20.34
N ASP A 176 -4.24 -14.52 -21.10
CA ASP A 176 -4.35 -13.16 -21.65
C ASP A 176 -5.30 -12.27 -20.81
N ASP A 177 -5.55 -12.59 -19.53
CA ASP A 177 -6.43 -11.77 -18.67
C ASP A 177 -5.67 -10.58 -18.08
N ARG A 178 -5.89 -9.41 -18.69
CA ARG A 178 -5.27 -8.14 -18.26
C ARG A 178 -5.72 -7.68 -16.87
N GLN A 179 -6.99 -7.88 -16.52
CA GLN A 179 -7.51 -7.42 -15.22
C GLN A 179 -7.01 -8.31 -14.09
N ALA A 180 -6.95 -9.62 -14.33
CA ALA A 180 -6.36 -10.54 -13.37
C ALA A 180 -4.84 -10.32 -13.23
N ALA A 181 -4.13 -9.93 -14.30
CA ALA A 181 -2.71 -9.56 -14.22
C ALA A 181 -2.51 -8.31 -13.36
N ARG A 182 -3.35 -7.29 -13.57
CA ARG A 182 -3.38 -6.09 -12.73
C ARG A 182 -3.59 -6.43 -11.26
N ALA A 183 -4.66 -7.17 -10.95
CA ALA A 183 -5.01 -7.52 -9.59
C ALA A 183 -3.86 -8.27 -8.90
N GLY A 184 -3.28 -9.28 -9.58
CA GLY A 184 -2.16 -10.04 -9.02
C GLY A 184 -0.91 -9.20 -8.75
N ALA A 185 -0.54 -8.28 -9.66
CA ALA A 185 0.58 -7.38 -9.45
C ALA A 185 0.35 -6.42 -8.27
N VAL A 186 -0.85 -5.83 -8.19
CA VAL A 186 -1.23 -4.91 -7.12
C VAL A 186 -1.26 -5.62 -5.76
N ASP A 187 -1.84 -6.82 -5.68
CA ASP A 187 -1.92 -7.58 -4.44
C ASP A 187 -0.53 -7.97 -3.91
N ALA A 188 0.36 -8.44 -4.79
CA ALA A 188 1.73 -8.75 -4.42
C ALA A 188 2.52 -7.49 -4.01
N ALA A 189 2.30 -6.35 -4.69
CA ALA A 189 2.95 -5.10 -4.33
C ALA A 189 2.46 -4.53 -2.99
N ARG A 190 1.17 -4.70 -2.66
CA ARG A 190 0.61 -4.36 -1.33
C ARG A 190 1.25 -5.18 -0.23
N GLU A 191 1.41 -6.48 -0.47
CA GLU A 191 2.09 -7.35 0.49
C GLU A 191 3.55 -6.95 0.67
N ALA A 192 4.27 -6.69 -0.42
CA ALA A 192 5.64 -6.20 -0.38
C ALA A 192 5.77 -4.88 0.38
N ALA A 193 4.90 -3.92 0.12
CA ALA A 193 4.89 -2.65 0.85
C ALA A 193 4.65 -2.85 2.35
N ALA A 194 3.71 -3.73 2.72
CA ALA A 194 3.39 -4.02 4.11
C ALA A 194 4.50 -4.77 4.86
N LEU A 195 5.17 -5.72 4.19
CA LEU A 195 6.30 -6.46 4.77
C LEU A 195 7.55 -5.59 4.88
N LEU A 196 7.76 -4.68 3.92
CA LEU A 196 8.83 -3.67 4.00
C LEU A 196 8.63 -2.68 5.16
N SER A 197 7.40 -2.54 5.72
CA SER A 197 7.12 -1.74 6.92
C SER A 197 7.44 -2.42 8.24
N ARG A 198 7.79 -3.71 8.23
CA ARG A 198 8.08 -4.42 9.46
C ARG A 198 9.56 -4.21 9.83
N PRO A 199 9.85 -3.66 11.02
CA PRO A 199 11.21 -3.45 11.50
C PRO A 199 11.96 -4.76 11.73
#